data_AF-F5RB44-F1
#
_entry.id   AF-F5RB44-F1
#
_cell.length_a   1.000
_cell.length_b   1.000
_cell.length_c   1.000
_cell.angle_alpha   90.00
_cell.angle_beta   90.00
_cell.angle_gamma   90.00
#
_symmetry.space_group_name_H-M   'P 1'
#
loop_
_entity.id
_entity.type
_entity.pdbx_description
1 polymer ?
#
loop_
_entity_poly.entity_id
_entity_poly.type
_entity_poly.pdbx_seq_one_letter_code
_entity_poly.pdbx_strand_id
1 'polypeptide(L)' 'MRLLTLIANSLDGRMLRDILALDGLHVQLVPAPAEVRQGGAVALLIEDDEFDRARATLARWAAEHPGIVSDPPPATDPA' A
#
# COMPACT_ATOMS: atom_id res chain seq x y z
N MET A 1 -0.95 -11.08 -7.22
CA MET A 1 -0.87 -10.45 -5.88
C MET A 1 0.56 -10.05 -5.53
N ARG A 2 0.84 -8.74 -5.48
CA ARG A 2 2.11 -8.10 -5.18
C ARG A 2 1.91 -7.00 -4.12
N LEU A 3 2.91 -6.77 -3.26
CA LEU A 3 2.85 -5.72 -2.23
C LEU A 3 2.93 -4.33 -2.87
N LEU A 4 1.89 -3.53 -2.70
CA LEU A 4 1.83 -2.14 -3.16
C LEU A 4 2.50 -1.18 -2.17
N THR A 5 2.12 -1.25 -0.89
CA THR A 5 2.68 -0.40 0.17
C THR A 5 2.38 -0.96 1.57
N LEU A 6 3.13 -0.48 2.57
CA LEU A 6 2.90 -0.71 3.99
C LEU A 6 2.36 0.56 4.62
N ILE A 7 1.36 0.40 5.50
CA ILE A 7 0.73 1.53 6.21
C ILE A 7 0.78 1.26 7.70
N ALA A 8 1.22 2.26 8.46
CA ALA A 8 1.48 2.14 9.89
C ALA A 8 0.22 1.85 10.73
N ASN A 9 -0.97 2.14 10.22
CA ASN A 9 -2.23 1.86 10.91
C ASN A 9 -3.32 1.37 9.95
N SER A 10 -4.30 0.66 10.50
CA SER A 10 -5.39 0.07 9.72
C SER A 10 -6.43 1.07 9.21
N LEU A 11 -6.53 2.26 9.82
CA LEU A 11 -7.50 3.28 9.41
C LEU A 11 -7.08 3.88 8.07
N ASP A 12 -5.84 4.35 7.99
CA ASP A 12 -5.23 4.88 6.78
C ASP A 12 -5.19 3.81 5.67
N GLY A 13 -4.92 2.55 6.04
CA GLY A 13 -5.04 1.41 5.14
C GLY A 13 -6.41 1.30 4.47
N ARG A 14 -7.49 1.37 5.25
CA ARG A 14 -8.86 1.29 4.74
C ARG A 14 -9.19 2.50 3.87
N MET A 15 -8.79 3.70 4.31
CA MET A 15 -9.01 4.92 3.55
C MET A 15 -8.33 4.86 2.17
N LEU A 16 -7.06 4.44 2.13
CA LEU A 16 -6.32 4.32 0.87
C LEU A 16 -6.92 3.24 -0.05
N ARG A 17 -7.35 2.10 0.52
CA ARG A 17 -8.08 1.08 -0.26
C ARG A 17 -9.32 1.69 -0.92
N ASP A 18 -10.11 2.46 -0.18
CA ASP A 18 -11.34 3.04 -0.70
C ASP A 18 -11.05 4.10 -1.78
N ILE A 19 -9.97 4.88 -1.64
CA ILE A 19 -9.50 5.82 -2.67
C ILE A 19 -9.08 5.09 -3.95
N LEU A 20 -8.29 4.02 -3.83
CA LEU A 20 -7.86 3.21 -4.98
C LEU A 20 -9.07 2.54 -5.67
N ALA A 21 -10.09 2.14 -4.90
CA ALA A 21 -11.32 1.58 -5.45
C ALA A 21 -12.13 2.60 -6.27
N LEU A 22 -12.06 3.91 -5.94
CA LEU A 22 -12.70 4.97 -6.76
C LEU A 22 -12.08 5.06 -8.16
N ASP A 23 -10.80 4.71 -8.31
CA ASP A 23 -10.09 4.62 -9.60
C ASP A 23 -10.25 3.24 -10.27
N GLY A 24 -11.03 2.33 -9.68
CA GLY A 24 -11.28 0.98 -10.16
C GLY A 24 -10.16 -0.01 -9.83
N LEU A 25 -9.23 0.33 -8.94
CA LEU A 25 -8.12 -0.53 -8.52
C LEU A 25 -8.52 -1.32 -7.27
N HIS A 26 -8.40 -2.65 -7.33
CA HIS A 26 -8.87 -3.51 -6.24
C HIS A 26 -7.71 -4.03 -5.42
N VAL A 27 -7.51 -3.44 -4.24
CA VAL A 27 -6.45 -3.85 -3.32
C VAL A 27 -6.99 -4.68 -2.15
N GLN A 28 -6.24 -5.71 -1.78
CA GLN A 28 -6.47 -6.50 -0.58
C GLN A 28 -5.67 -5.92 0.58
N LEU A 29 -6.34 -5.74 1.72
CA LEU A 29 -5.72 -5.25 2.94
C LEU A 29 -5.49 -6.42 3.89
N VAL A 30 -4.24 -6.69 4.22
CA VAL A 30 -3.84 -7.79 5.10
C VAL A 30 -3.03 -7.25 6.29
N PRO A 31 -3.05 -7.91 7.46
CA PRO A 31 -2.16 -7.54 8.56
C PRO A 31 -0.70 -7.56 8.10
N ALA A 32 0.09 -6.55 8.49
CA ALA A 32 1.50 -6.51 8.13
C ALA A 32 2.27 -7.71 8.74
N PRO A 33 3.37 -8.15 8.08
CA PRO A 33 4.25 -9.19 8.61
C PRO A 33 4.72 -8.85 10.04
N ALA A 34 5.01 -9.87 10.84
CA ALA A 34 5.36 -9.70 12.25
C ALA A 34 6.54 -8.72 12.49
N GLU A 35 7.45 -8.63 11.53
CA GLU A 35 8.62 -7.73 11.54
C GLU A 35 8.25 -6.24 11.49
N VAL A 36 7.07 -5.89 10.98
CA VAL A 36 6.60 -4.51 10.81
C VAL A 36 5.45 -4.18 11.78
N ARG A 37 5.14 -5.07 12.73
CA ARG A 37 4.06 -4.87 13.71
C ARG A 37 4.44 -3.86 14.78
N GLN A 38 4.50 -2.58 14.42
CA GLN A 38 4.23 -1.51 15.38
C GLN A 38 2.76 -1.14 15.29
N GLY A 39 1.95 -1.58 16.26
CA GLY A 39 0.67 -0.93 16.57
C GLY A 39 -0.45 -0.99 15.53
N GLY A 40 -0.56 -2.05 14.72
CA GLY A 40 -1.69 -2.22 13.79
C GLY A 40 -1.40 -1.88 12.33
N ALA A 41 -0.12 -1.95 11.94
CA ALA A 41 0.30 -1.83 10.56
C ALA A 41 -0.34 -2.88 9.64
N VAL A 42 -0.62 -2.47 8.41
CA VAL A 42 -1.27 -3.28 7.37
C VAL A 42 -0.50 -3.19 6.06
N ALA A 43 -0.60 -4.23 5.25
CA ALA A 43 -0.06 -4.29 3.90
C ALA A 43 -1.21 -4.20 2.89
N LEU A 44 -1.03 -3.38 1.86
CA LEU A 44 -1.91 -3.37 0.69
C LEU A 44 -1.29 -4.23 -0.39
N LEU A 45 -2.01 -5.27 -0.80
CA LEU A 45 -1.65 -6.15 -1.90
C LEU A 45 -2.54 -5.82 -3.11
N ILE A 46 -2.00 -5.90 -4.31
CA ILE A 46 -2.74 -5.67 -5.55
C ILE A 46 -2.38 -6.75 -6.57
N GLU A 47 -3.23 -6.99 -7.57
CA GLU A 47 -2.86 -7.85 -8.68
C GLU A 47 -1.71 -7.28 -9.50
N ASP A 48 -0.94 -8.17 -10.13
CA ASP A 48 0.33 -7.80 -10.78
C ASP A 48 0.10 -6.96 -12.04
N ASP A 49 -1.00 -7.23 -12.75
CA ASP A 49 -1.44 -6.49 -13.93
C ASP A 49 -1.94 -5.07 -13.61
N GLU A 50 -2.40 -4.83 -12.38
CA GLU A 50 -2.81 -3.51 -11.89
C GLU A 50 -1.68 -2.75 -11.18
N PHE A 51 -0.55 -3.40 -10.90
CA PHE A 51 0.50 -2.90 -10.01
C PHE A 51 1.07 -1.54 -10.45
N ASP A 52 1.47 -1.40 -11.72
CA ASP A 52 2.07 -0.15 -12.20
C ASP A 52 1.08 1.02 -12.18
N ARG A 53 -0.18 0.74 -12.52
CA ARG A 53 -1.25 1.75 -12.48
C ARG A 53 -1.50 2.20 -11.05
N ALA A 54 -1.61 1.27 -10.11
CA ALA A 54 -1.81 1.59 -8.71
C ALA A 54 -0.61 2.29 -8.08
N ARG A 55 0.62 1.93 -8.46
CA ARG A 55 1.82 2.63 -8.03
C ARG A 55 1.83 4.08 -8.50
N ALA A 56 1.41 4.35 -9.73
CA ALA A 56 1.30 5.71 -10.25
C ALA A 56 0.21 6.53 -9.53
N THR A 57 -0.97 5.94 -9.32
CA THR A 57 -2.05 6.56 -8.53
C THR A 57 -1.59 6.86 -7.10
N LEU A 58 -0.92 5.90 -6.45
CA LEU A 58 -0.39 6.06 -5.09
C LEU A 58 0.64 7.18 -5.00
N ALA A 59 1.57 7.25 -5.96
CA ALA A 59 2.60 8.30 -5.97
C ALA A 59 1.98 9.69 -6.13
N ARG A 60 0.98 9.84 -7.00
CA ARG A 60 0.24 11.09 -7.16
C ARG A 60 -0.49 11.46 -5.87
N TRP A 61 -1.18 10.50 -5.26
CA TRP A 61 -1.92 10.74 -4.03
C TRP A 61 -0.99 11.10 -2.86
N ALA A 62 0.16 10.43 -2.74
CA ALA A 62 1.15 10.72 -1.70
C ALA A 62 1.77 12.13 -1.83
N ALA A 63 1.90 12.64 -3.06
CA ALA A 63 2.33 14.02 -3.30
C ALA A 63 1.28 15.05 -2.84
N GLU A 64 0.00 14.71 -2.92
CA GLU A 64 -1.13 15.53 -2.45
C GLU A 64 -1.34 15.40 -0.92
N HIS A 65 -0.94 14.28 -0.32
CA HIS A 65 -1.15 13.94 1.10
C HIS A 65 0.12 13.41 1.80
N PRO A 66 1.10 14.28 2.12
CA PRO A 66 2.34 13.86 2.78
C PRO A 66 2.07 13.31 4.19
N GLY A 67 2.53 12.09 4.48
CA GLY A 67 2.53 11.50 5.83
C GLY A 67 1.69 10.22 6.00
N ILE A 68 0.89 9.83 5.00
CA ILE A 68 0.00 8.66 5.10
C ILE A 68 0.63 7.39 4.52
N VAL A 69 1.45 7.55 3.48
CA VAL A 69 2.12 6.43 2.81
C VAL A 69 3.54 6.30 3.33
N SER A 70 3.91 5.11 3.80
CA SER A 70 5.33 4.77 3.99
C SER A 70 5.86 4.17 2.69
N ASP A 71 7.02 4.63 2.25
CA ASP A 71 7.68 4.05 1.07
C ASP A 71 7.82 2.53 1.29
N PRO A 72 7.36 1.67 0.36
CA PRO A 72 7.62 0.25 0.50
C PRO A 72 9.14 0.05 0.60
N PRO A 73 9.63 -0.82 1.50
CA PRO A 73 11.06 -1.10 1.58
C PRO A 73 11.55 -1.49 0.18
N PRO A 74 12.76 -1.04 -0.24
CA PRO A 74 13.30 -1.40 -1.53
C PRO A 74 13.26 -2.92 -1.64
N ALA A 75 12.76 -3.43 -2.77
CA ALA A 75 12.76 -4.85 -3.08
C ALA A 75 14.20 -5.33 -2.91
N THR A 76 14.47 -6.04 -1.83
CA THR A 76 15.79 -6.58 -1.56
C THR A 76 15.90 -7.78 -2.48
N ASP A 77 16.52 -7.56 -3.63
CA ASP A 77 16.94 -8.64 -4.52
C ASP A 77 17.85 -9.57 -3.70
N PRO A 78 17.51 -10.86 -3.53
CA PRO A 78 18.42 -11.79 -2.87
C PRO A 78 19.58 -12.05 -3.84
N ALA A 79 20.75 -11.49 -3.54
CA ALA A 79 22.02 -11.83 -4.17
C ALA A 79 22.52 -13.22 -3.74
#